data_AF-A0A5R1NPK3-F1
#
_entry.id   AF-A0A5R1NPK3-F1
#
_cell.length_a   1.000
_cell.length_b   1.000
_cell.length_c   1.000
_cell.angle_alpha   90.00
_cell.angle_beta   90.00
_cell.angle_gamma   90.00
#
_symmetry.space_group_name_H-M   'P 1'
#
loop_
_entity.id
_entity.type
_entity.pdbx_description
1 polymer ?
#
loop_
_entity_poly.entity_id
_entity_poly.type
_entity_poly.pdbx_seq_one_letter_code
_entity_poly.pdbx_strand_id
1 'polypeptide(L)'
;MKLTAIDPPSRSFSRWLTDEEVGQVLASSRGWRLAPDGGVMAGKIRKTRIAPSLTALGATAAAARWISRASAPGSDGSGPTHIMWGIFNARTDAEIAAKVGE
;
A
#
# COMPACT_ATOMS: atom_id res chain seq x y z
N MET A 1 31.47 19.97 18.84
CA MET A 1 30.66 20.12 17.61
C MET A 1 29.24 19.71 17.96
N LYS A 2 28.28 20.63 17.99
CA LYS A 2 26.91 20.39 18.48
C LYS A 2 26.01 20.17 17.25
N LEU A 3 25.43 18.99 17.07
CA LEU A 3 24.43 18.73 16.02
C LEU A 3 23.19 19.58 16.32
N THR A 4 23.08 20.78 15.74
CA THR A 4 21.93 21.67 15.93
C THR A 4 21.05 21.83 14.69
N ALA A 5 21.33 21.07 13.62
CA ALA A 5 20.53 21.10 12.40
C ALA A 5 20.43 19.68 11.84
N ILE A 6 19.59 18.87 12.46
CA ILE A 6 18.98 17.76 11.75
C ILE A 6 17.70 18.35 11.19
N ASP A 7 17.69 18.69 9.90
CA ASP A 7 16.42 18.97 9.23
C ASP A 7 15.54 17.72 9.44
N PRO A 8 14.35 17.87 10.04
CA PRO A 8 13.45 16.74 10.10
C PRO A 8 13.23 16.28 8.64
N PRO A 9 13.29 14.97 8.37
CA PRO A 9 12.95 14.49 7.03
C PRO A 9 11.60 15.10 6.65
N SER A 10 11.49 15.63 5.43
CA SER A 10 10.25 16.23 4.92
C SER A 10 9.08 15.23 4.91
N ARG A 11 9.39 13.95 5.14
CA ARG A 11 8.46 12.83 5.28
C ARG A 11 8.38 12.45 6.76
N SER A 12 7.16 12.46 7.31
CA SER A 12 6.92 12.02 8.68
C SER A 12 7.44 10.59 8.89
N PHE A 13 8.09 10.35 10.04
CA PHE A 13 8.57 9.03 10.49
C PHE A 13 7.50 7.93 10.44
N SER A 14 6.22 8.31 10.41
CA SER A 14 5.03 7.47 10.33
C SER A 14 4.75 6.88 8.94
N ARG A 15 5.47 7.24 7.86
CA ARG A 15 5.26 6.61 6.55
C ARG A 15 6.47 6.71 5.62
N TRP A 16 7.23 5.63 5.49
CA TRP A 16 8.45 5.59 4.67
C TRP A 16 8.19 5.45 3.17
N LEU A 17 7.00 4.95 2.78
CA LEU A 17 6.59 4.74 1.40
C LEU A 17 5.38 5.62 1.02
N THR A 18 5.44 6.20 -0.18
CA THR A 18 4.32 6.86 -0.84
C THR A 18 3.19 5.87 -1.17
N ASP A 19 1.98 6.36 -1.49
CA ASP A 19 0.88 5.49 -1.93
C ASP A 19 1.25 4.70 -3.18
N GLU A 20 1.97 5.31 -4.13
CA GLU A 20 2.42 4.62 -5.34
C GLU A 20 3.41 3.49 -5.03
N GLU A 21 4.42 3.75 -4.18
CA GLU A 21 5.41 2.74 -3.76
C GLU A 21 4.73 1.60 -2.98
N VAL A 22 3.76 1.91 -2.12
CA VAL A 22 2.92 0.89 -1.47
C VAL A 22 2.19 0.07 -2.53
N GLY A 23 1.52 0.72 -3.48
CA GLY A 23 0.79 0.04 -4.56
C GLY A 23 1.69 -0.89 -5.37
N GLN A 24 2.91 -0.46 -5.70
CA GLN A 24 3.89 -1.26 -6.43
C GLN A 24 4.27 -2.52 -5.67
N VAL A 25 4.53 -2.37 -4.37
CA VAL A 25 4.89 -3.47 -3.48
C VAL A 25 3.74 -4.47 -3.34
N LEU A 26 2.50 -3.99 -3.16
CA LEU A 26 1.31 -4.83 -3.08
C LEU A 26 1.05 -5.60 -4.39
N ALA A 27 1.13 -4.90 -5.53
CA ALA A 27 0.97 -5.53 -6.84
C ALA A 27 2.04 -6.61 -7.10
N SER A 28 3.30 -6.32 -6.75
CA SER A 28 4.40 -7.28 -6.87
C SER A 28 4.16 -8.52 -5.99
N SER A 29 3.74 -8.33 -4.73
CA SER A 29 3.47 -9.44 -3.81
C SER A 29 2.37 -10.40 -4.29
N ARG A 30 1.41 -9.88 -5.08
CA ARG A 30 0.30 -10.63 -5.67
C ARG A 30 0.59 -11.17 -7.07
N GLY A 31 1.73 -10.84 -7.66
CA GLY A 31 2.04 -11.15 -9.06
C GLY A 31 1.13 -10.46 -10.07
N TRP A 32 0.52 -9.33 -9.69
CA TRP A 32 -0.27 -8.48 -10.57
C TRP A 32 0.63 -7.66 -11.49
N ARG A 33 0.09 -7.19 -12.61
CA ARG A 33 0.83 -6.50 -13.66
C ARG A 33 0.22 -5.14 -13.97
N LEU A 34 1.07 -4.21 -14.40
CA LEU A 34 0.61 -2.96 -14.95
C LEU A 34 0.16 -3.14 -16.40
N ALA A 35 -1.01 -2.62 -16.72
CA ALA A 35 -1.47 -2.42 -18.07
C ALA A 35 -0.81 -1.16 -18.67
N PRO A 36 -0.82 -1.01 -20.01
CA PRO A 36 -0.25 0.17 -20.69
C PRO A 36 -0.88 1.50 -20.27
N ASP A 37 -2.13 1.47 -19.79
CA ASP A 37 -2.86 2.63 -19.28
C ASP A 37 -2.58 2.93 -17.78
N GLY A 38 -1.65 2.21 -17.16
CA GLY A 38 -1.29 2.35 -15.74
C GLY A 38 -2.17 1.56 -14.78
N GLY A 39 -3.20 0.86 -15.26
CA GLY A 39 -4.08 0.04 -14.43
C GLY A 39 -3.39 -1.20 -13.86
N VAL A 40 -3.77 -1.61 -12.64
CA VAL A 40 -3.27 -2.83 -12.00
C VAL A 40 -4.18 -4.00 -12.34
N MET A 41 -3.62 -5.05 -12.94
CA MET A 41 -4.36 -6.20 -13.48
C MET A 41 -3.92 -7.51 -12.83
N ALA A 42 -4.90 -8.31 -12.40
CA ALA A 42 -4.72 -9.69 -11.94
C ALA A 42 -4.97 -10.69 -13.07
N GLY A 43 -4.31 -11.86 -12.98
CA GLY A 43 -4.52 -13.00 -13.87
C GLY A 43 -3.75 -12.92 -15.20
N LYS A 44 -3.41 -14.11 -15.74
CA LYS A 44 -2.73 -14.24 -17.05
C LYS A 44 -3.72 -14.35 -18.22
N ILE A 45 -4.81 -15.09 -18.02
CA ILE A 45 -5.80 -15.43 -19.07
C ILE A 45 -7.03 -14.54 -18.94
N ARG A 46 -7.73 -14.62 -17.80
CA ARG A 46 -8.80 -13.68 -17.46
C ARG A 46 -8.15 -12.50 -16.73
N LYS A 47 -7.98 -11.39 -17.46
CA LYS A 47 -7.43 -10.16 -16.89
C LYS A 47 -8.54 -9.46 -16.11
N THR A 48 -8.39 -9.39 -14.80
CA THR A 48 -9.29 -8.63 -13.92
C THR A 48 -8.61 -7.34 -13.52
N ARG A 49 -9.27 -6.20 -13.68
CA ARG A 49 -8.74 -4.93 -13.17
C ARG A 49 -8.94 -4.87 -11.66
N ILE A 50 -7.85 -4.64 -10.94
CA ILE A 50 -7.83 -4.50 -9.48
C ILE A 50 -7.87 -3.03 -9.07
N ALA A 51 -7.11 -2.19 -9.77
CA ALA A 51 -7.05 -0.76 -9.47
C ALA A 51 -6.84 0.04 -10.76
N PRO A 52 -7.32 1.30 -10.81
CA PRO A 52 -7.06 2.19 -11.94
C PRO A 52 -5.59 2.65 -11.99
N SER A 53 -4.87 2.64 -10.86
CA SER A 53 -3.44 2.95 -10.78
C SER A 53 -2.80 2.36 -9.51
N LEU A 54 -1.46 2.35 -9.44
CA LEU A 54 -0.73 1.99 -8.22
C LEU A 54 -1.05 2.94 -7.06
N THR A 55 -1.12 4.24 -7.35
CA THR A 55 -1.47 5.26 -6.35
C THR A 55 -2.84 5.00 -5.74
N ALA A 56 -3.85 4.68 -6.57
CA ALA A 56 -5.18 4.34 -6.08
C ALA A 56 -5.14 3.08 -5.20
N LEU A 57 -4.43 2.03 -5.63
CA LEU A 57 -4.26 0.81 -4.86
C LEU A 57 -3.65 1.07 -3.47
N GLY A 58 -2.54 1.82 -3.42
CA GLY A 58 -1.86 2.10 -2.16
C GLY A 58 -2.64 3.04 -1.25
N ALA A 59 -3.29 4.06 -1.81
CA ALA A 59 -4.15 4.97 -1.05
C ALA A 59 -5.33 4.24 -0.41
N THR A 60 -6.03 3.39 -1.17
CA THR A 60 -7.13 2.57 -0.63
C THR A 60 -6.63 1.62 0.45
N ALA A 61 -5.51 0.93 0.24
CA ALA A 61 -4.95 0.01 1.23
C ALA A 61 -4.55 0.71 2.53
N ALA A 62 -4.02 1.94 2.44
CA ALA A 62 -3.72 2.78 3.60
C ALA A 62 -4.99 3.25 4.32
N ALA A 63 -5.97 3.78 3.58
CA ALA A 63 -7.24 4.25 4.12
C ALA A 63 -8.02 3.14 4.82
N ALA A 64 -8.01 1.94 4.24
CA ALA A 64 -8.64 0.76 4.82
C ALA A 64 -7.79 0.07 5.91
N ARG A 65 -6.63 0.63 6.25
CA ARG A 65 -5.68 0.12 7.25
C ARG A 65 -5.22 -1.32 6.99
N TRP A 66 -5.18 -1.75 5.73
CA TRP A 66 -4.76 -3.11 5.34
C TRP A 66 -3.24 -3.31 5.38
N ILE A 67 -2.51 -2.21 5.41
CA ILE A 67 -1.04 -2.16 5.50
C ILE A 67 -0.57 -1.66 6.88
N SER A 68 -1.48 -1.52 7.84
CA SER A 68 -1.20 -1.01 9.19
C SER A 68 -1.33 -2.13 10.22
N ARG A 69 -0.56 -2.04 11.32
CA ARG A 69 -0.81 -2.88 12.50
C ARG A 69 -2.00 -2.35 13.29
N ALA A 70 -2.62 -3.24 14.09
CA ALA A 70 -3.53 -2.82 15.14
C ALA A 70 -2.83 -1.81 16.06
N SER A 71 -3.47 -0.67 16.32
CA SER A 71 -2.96 0.34 17.24
C SER A 71 -2.82 -0.27 18.64
N ALA A 72 -1.65 -0.08 19.25
CA ALA A 72 -1.36 -0.52 20.62
C ALA A 72 -1.14 0.72 21.49
N PRO A 73 -1.35 0.66 22.83
CA PRO A 73 -1.06 1.79 23.69
C PRO A 73 0.37 2.31 23.48
N GLY A 74 0.52 3.60 23.12
CA GLY A 74 1.81 4.22 22.80
C GLY A 74 2.31 4.06 21.36
N SER A 75 1.54 3.40 20.48
CA SER A 75 1.84 3.29 19.05
C SER A 75 0.58 3.53 18.22
N ASP A 76 0.64 4.53 17.34
CA ASP A 76 -0.40 4.80 16.35
C ASP A 76 -0.49 3.70 15.26
N GLY A 77 0.41 2.73 15.28
CA GLY A 77 0.49 1.63 14.32
C GLY A 77 1.03 2.06 12.95
N SER A 78 1.67 3.23 12.86
CA SER A 78 2.08 3.85 11.60
C SER A 78 3.31 3.24 10.92
N GLY A 79 4.13 2.45 11.61
CA GLY A 79 5.37 1.93 11.01
C GLY A 79 5.10 0.85 9.94
N PRO A 80 5.42 1.06 8.65
CA PRO A 80 5.33 0.01 7.65
C PRO A 80 6.57 -0.89 7.76
N THR A 81 6.49 -1.99 8.49
CA THR A 81 7.49 -3.07 8.34
C THR A 81 7.00 -4.03 7.26
N HIS A 82 7.94 -4.49 6.42
CA HIS A 82 7.72 -5.45 5.32
C HIS A 82 6.98 -6.75 5.72
N ILE A 83 6.72 -6.96 7.02
CA ILE A 83 6.12 -8.14 7.65
C ILE A 83 4.59 -7.96 7.86
N MET A 84 4.02 -6.76 7.70
CA MET A 84 2.66 -6.44 8.17
C MET A 84 1.57 -6.33 7.08
N TRP A 85 1.71 -7.01 5.95
CA TRP A 85 0.67 -7.06 4.89
C TRP A 85 -0.35 -8.18 5.11
N GLY A 86 -0.38 -8.80 6.29
CA GLY A 86 -1.25 -9.95 6.59
C GLY A 86 -2.74 -9.65 6.34
N ILE A 87 -3.20 -8.44 6.69
CA ILE A 87 -4.60 -8.04 6.45
C ILE A 87 -4.87 -7.91 4.95
N PHE A 88 -3.98 -7.24 4.20
CA PHE A 88 -4.09 -7.16 2.75
C PHE A 88 -4.06 -8.54 2.09
N ASN A 89 -3.15 -9.42 2.50
CA ASN A 89 -2.99 -10.77 1.95
C ASN A 89 -4.18 -11.69 2.23
N ALA A 90 -4.91 -11.46 3.32
CA ALA A 90 -6.14 -12.18 3.62
C ALA A 90 -7.32 -11.79 2.72
N ARG A 91 -7.27 -10.64 2.03
CA ARG A 91 -8.32 -10.19 1.12
C ARG A 91 -8.25 -10.91 -0.22
N THR A 92 -9.41 -11.15 -0.82
CA THR A 92 -9.51 -11.62 -2.20
C THR A 92 -9.30 -10.49 -3.19
N ASP A 93 -8.84 -10.82 -4.39
CA ASP A 93 -8.70 -9.87 -5.49
C ASP A 93 -10.02 -9.12 -5.79
N ALA A 94 -11.16 -9.79 -5.61
CA ALA A 94 -12.49 -9.21 -5.79
C ALA A 94 -12.84 -8.17 -4.70
N GLU A 95 -12.55 -8.46 -3.42
CA GLU A 95 -12.76 -7.49 -2.33
C GLU A 95 -11.89 -6.24 -2.53
N ILE A 96 -10.65 -6.43 -2.96
CA ILE A 96 -9.72 -5.32 -3.21
C ILE A 96 -10.22 -4.49 -4.39
N ALA A 97 -10.59 -5.13 -5.51
CA ALA A 97 -11.10 -4.43 -6.68
C ALA A 97 -12.39 -3.66 -6.39
N ALA A 98 -13.32 -4.26 -5.63
CA ALA A 98 -14.55 -3.58 -5.21
C ALA A 98 -14.23 -2.35 -4.37
N LYS A 99 -13.31 -2.45 -3.41
CA LYS A 99 -12.98 -1.33 -2.51
C LYS A 99 -12.22 -0.19 -3.19
N VAL A 100 -11.44 -0.50 -4.22
CA VAL A 100 -10.72 0.52 -5.01
C VAL A 100 -11.65 1.20 -6.03
N GLY A 101 -12.74 0.53 -6.42
CA GLY A 101 -13.75 1.08 -7.33
C GLY A 101 -14.86 1.90 -6.66
N GLU A 102 -14.89 1.97 -5.33
CA GLU A 102 -15.72 2.90 -4.53
C GLU A 102 -15.18 4.33 -4.59
#